data_AF-A0A3B4T9U6-F1
#
_entry.id   AF-A0A3B4T9U6-F1
#
_cell.length_a   1.000
_cell.length_b   1.000
_cell.length_c   1.000
_cell.angle_alpha   90.00
_cell.angle_beta   90.00
_cell.angle_gamma   90.00
#
_symmetry.space_group_name_H-M   'P 1'
#
loop_
_entity.id
_entity.type
_entity.pdbx_description
1 polymer ?
#
loop_
_entity_poly.entity_id
_entity_poly.type
_entity_poly.pdbx_seq_one_letter_code
_entity_poly.pdbx_strand_id
1 'polypeptide(L)'
;MAADADDSKYFVREIEKNDGCALKVRQCYLGDVGCVVWDAAIVLAKYLETEQFYDPSKRVNVWAGRSVVELGAGTGVVGLMAATLGGEDVSEFFPPPHYILMADCIYYEKSIVPLVESLKLLSGPETCIICCYEQRTEGVNPKVERRFFELLKQHFSCEEIPSDKQDPEFSSPDIHILHIRRKV
;
A
#
# COMPACT_ATOMS: atom_id res chain seq x y z
N MET A 1 -10.48 11.99 -27.25
CA MET A 1 -11.70 12.62 -26.70
C MET A 1 -12.18 11.71 -25.59
N ALA A 2 -11.99 12.10 -24.33
CA ALA A 2 -12.54 11.36 -23.21
C ALA A 2 -14.06 11.51 -23.28
N ALA A 3 -14.79 10.39 -23.33
CA ALA A 3 -16.24 10.41 -23.20
C ALA A 3 -16.60 11.13 -21.89
N ASP A 4 -17.61 12.00 -21.93
CA ASP A 4 -18.15 12.64 -20.74
C ASP A 4 -18.41 11.58 -19.67
N ALA A 5 -17.59 11.61 -18.62
CA ALA A 5 -17.76 10.71 -17.49
C ALA A 5 -19.08 11.09 -16.82
N ASP A 6 -20.04 10.18 -16.88
CA ASP A 6 -21.33 10.33 -16.22
C ASP A 6 -21.09 10.36 -14.70
N ASP A 7 -21.01 11.57 -14.14
CA ASP A 7 -20.71 11.83 -12.73
C ASP A 7 -21.70 11.15 -11.77
N SER A 8 -22.90 10.76 -12.25
CA SER A 8 -23.87 10.00 -11.45
C SER A 8 -23.40 8.59 -11.07
N LYS A 9 -22.36 8.08 -11.72
CA LYS A 9 -21.76 6.76 -11.48
C LYS A 9 -20.61 6.80 -10.49
N TYR A 10 -20.24 7.98 -9.98
CA TYR A 10 -19.10 8.14 -9.09
C TYR A 10 -19.53 8.74 -7.75
N PHE A 11 -18.79 8.39 -6.70
CA PHE A 11 -18.90 9.03 -5.39
C PHE A 11 -17.53 9.39 -4.85
N VAL A 12 -17.52 10.33 -3.92
CA VAL A 12 -16.32 10.73 -3.21
C VAL A 12 -16.34 10.06 -1.84
N ARG A 13 -15.33 9.22 -1.57
CA ARG A 13 -15.02 8.78 -0.22
C ARG A 13 -14.06 9.78 0.40
N GLU A 14 -14.39 10.26 1.59
CA GLU A 14 -13.52 11.13 2.38
C GLU A 14 -12.83 10.29 3.45
N ILE A 15 -11.53 10.50 3.62
CA ILE A 15 -10.69 9.87 4.65
C ILE A 15 -10.11 11.01 5.50
N GLU A 16 -10.47 11.05 6.77
CA GLU A 16 -10.01 12.07 7.71
C GLU A 16 -8.57 11.80 8.19
N LYS A 17 -7.74 12.83 8.08
CA LYS A 17 -6.34 12.85 8.49
C LYS A 17 -6.24 13.32 9.93
N ASN A 18 -5.18 12.93 10.63
CA ASN A 18 -4.96 13.32 12.04
C ASN A 18 -4.84 14.84 12.26
N ASP A 19 -4.54 15.62 11.22
CA ASP A 19 -4.51 17.09 11.26
C ASP A 19 -5.88 17.76 11.00
N GLY A 20 -6.96 16.98 10.94
CA GLY A 20 -8.33 17.45 10.68
C GLY A 20 -8.62 17.79 9.21
N CYS A 21 -7.67 17.54 8.30
CA CYS A 21 -7.90 17.66 6.85
C CYS A 21 -8.50 16.35 6.29
N ALA A 22 -9.13 16.40 5.11
CA ALA A 22 -9.68 15.20 4.47
C ALA A 22 -9.03 14.91 3.12
N LEU A 23 -8.62 13.65 2.90
CA LEU A 23 -8.29 13.13 1.58
C LEU A 23 -9.57 12.69 0.88
N LYS A 24 -9.81 13.20 -0.33
CA LYS A 24 -11.00 12.89 -1.13
C LYS A 24 -10.63 11.96 -2.28
N VAL A 25 -11.25 10.79 -2.32
CA VAL A 25 -11.01 9.77 -3.36
C VAL A 25 -12.29 9.57 -4.16
N ARG A 26 -12.26 9.80 -5.48
CA ARG A 26 -13.37 9.47 -6.38
C ARG A 26 -13.36 7.98 -6.68
N GLN A 27 -14.46 7.31 -6.40
CA GLN A 27 -14.70 5.90 -6.69
C GLN A 27 -15.88 5.75 -7.64
N CYS A 28 -15.84 4.74 -8.50
CA CYS A 28 -16.96 4.41 -9.38
C CYS A 28 -17.85 3.36 -8.69
N TYR A 29 -19.17 3.55 -8.69
CA TYR A 29 -20.15 2.55 -8.25
C TYR A 29 -20.19 1.33 -9.17
N LEU A 30 -19.75 1.50 -10.42
CA LEU A 30 -19.74 0.47 -11.45
C LEU A 30 -18.28 0.11 -11.77
N GLY A 31 -17.84 -1.07 -11.34
CA GLY A 31 -16.48 -1.53 -11.56
C GLY A 31 -16.17 -2.84 -10.84
N ASP A 32 -14.99 -3.38 -11.13
CA ASP A 32 -14.43 -4.54 -10.43
C ASP A 32 -13.52 -4.07 -9.27
N VAL A 33 -12.80 -4.99 -8.63
CA VAL A 33 -11.92 -4.77 -7.47
C VAL A 33 -10.98 -3.55 -7.54
N GLY A 34 -10.66 -3.07 -8.75
CA GLY A 34 -9.81 -1.90 -8.98
C GLY A 34 -10.47 -0.54 -8.71
N CYS A 35 -11.80 -0.46 -8.51
CA CYS A 35 -12.54 0.80 -8.29
C CYS A 35 -12.88 1.07 -6.81
N VAL A 36 -12.46 0.18 -5.91
CA VAL A 36 -12.82 0.21 -4.48
C VAL A 36 -11.61 0.59 -3.63
N VAL A 37 -11.82 1.45 -2.62
CA VAL A 37 -10.87 1.64 -1.51
C VAL A 37 -11.08 0.48 -0.54
N TRP A 38 -10.09 -0.41 -0.46
CA TRP A 38 -10.09 -1.57 0.43
C TRP A 38 -9.79 -1.15 1.88
N ASP A 39 -10.33 -1.88 2.86
CA ASP A 39 -10.15 -1.56 4.27
C ASP A 39 -8.66 -1.62 4.67
N ALA A 40 -7.89 -2.55 4.12
CA ALA A 40 -6.44 -2.60 4.32
C ALA A 40 -5.71 -1.33 3.83
N ALA A 41 -6.23 -0.64 2.81
CA ALA A 41 -5.67 0.64 2.38
C ALA A 41 -5.96 1.77 3.39
N ILE A 42 -7.12 1.75 4.04
CA ILE A 42 -7.48 2.71 5.08
C ILE A 42 -6.63 2.48 6.34
N VAL A 43 -6.53 1.21 6.77
CA VAL A 43 -5.70 0.80 7.90
C VAL A 43 -4.24 1.20 7.67
N LEU A 44 -3.69 0.91 6.48
CA LEU A 44 -2.34 1.34 6.14
C LEU A 44 -2.21 2.86 6.15
N ALA A 45 -3.15 3.61 5.56
CA ALA A 45 -3.09 5.07 5.54
C ALA A 45 -3.02 5.67 6.94
N LYS A 46 -3.84 5.18 7.88
CA LYS A 46 -3.86 5.64 9.28
C LYS A 46 -2.60 5.21 10.05
N TYR A 47 -2.10 4.01 9.79
CA TYR A 47 -0.82 3.56 10.35
C TYR A 47 0.35 4.49 9.98
N LEU A 48 0.39 5.00 8.75
CA LEU A 48 1.43 5.94 8.29
C LEU A 48 1.35 7.33 8.96
N GLU A 49 0.24 7.65 9.64
CA GLU A 49 0.04 8.88 10.42
C GLU A 49 0.30 8.72 11.93
N THR A 50 0.68 7.53 12.40
CA THR A 50 1.01 7.28 13.81
C THR A 50 2.25 8.07 14.24
N GLU A 51 2.38 8.38 15.54
CA GLU A 51 3.46 9.24 16.07
C GLU A 51 4.88 8.76 15.73
N GLN A 52 5.06 7.45 15.50
CA GLN A 52 6.34 6.88 15.09
C GLN A 52 6.79 7.33 13.69
N PHE A 53 5.85 7.70 12.82
CA PHE A 53 6.13 8.18 11.46
C PHE A 53 5.89 9.69 11.31
N TYR A 54 4.90 10.23 12.01
CA TYR A 54 4.50 11.63 11.88
C TYR A 54 3.97 12.21 13.20
N ASP A 55 4.68 13.20 13.73
CA ASP A 55 4.28 14.00 14.90
C ASP A 55 4.85 15.43 14.76
N PRO A 56 4.04 16.40 14.30
CA PRO A 56 4.47 17.79 14.14
C PRO A 56 4.93 18.44 15.46
N SER A 57 4.33 18.06 16.59
CA SER A 57 4.66 18.62 17.91
C SER A 57 6.06 18.19 18.36
N LYS A 58 6.46 16.96 18.01
CA LYS A 58 7.81 16.41 18.24
C LYS A 58 8.75 16.61 17.05
N ARG A 59 8.32 17.29 15.98
CA ARG A 59 9.05 17.49 14.71
C ARG A 59 9.47 16.19 14.02
N VAL A 60 8.66 15.13 14.17
CA VAL A 60 8.84 13.86 13.49
C VAL A 60 8.06 13.91 12.17
N ASN A 61 8.77 13.69 11.06
CA ASN A 61 8.17 13.40 9.76
C ASN A 61 9.12 12.50 8.98
N VAL A 62 8.92 11.19 9.10
CA VAL A 62 9.76 10.16 8.47
C VAL A 62 9.66 10.21 6.94
N TRP A 63 8.55 10.72 6.41
CA TRP A 63 8.24 10.75 4.98
C TRP A 63 8.97 11.88 4.23
N ALA A 64 9.31 12.97 4.93
CA ALA A 64 9.96 14.12 4.31
C ALA A 64 11.30 13.73 3.66
N GLY A 65 11.42 13.95 2.35
CA GLY A 65 12.63 13.65 1.57
C GLY A 65 12.84 12.16 1.27
N ARG A 66 11.84 11.29 1.48
CA ARG A 66 11.93 9.86 1.15
C ARG A 66 11.30 9.53 -0.20
N SER A 67 11.94 8.62 -0.91
CA SER A 67 11.39 7.98 -2.10
C SER A 67 10.49 6.81 -1.71
N VAL A 68 9.24 6.83 -2.19
CA VAL A 68 8.20 5.85 -1.86
C VAL A 68 7.59 5.33 -3.15
N VAL A 69 7.44 4.01 -3.27
CA VAL A 69 6.74 3.35 -4.38
C VAL A 69 5.54 2.59 -3.82
N GLU A 70 4.37 2.70 -4.44
CA GLU A 70 3.20 1.91 -4.08
C GLU A 70 2.94 0.84 -5.16
N LEU A 71 2.73 -0.41 -4.73
CA LEU A 71 2.36 -1.52 -5.61
C LEU A 71 0.88 -1.88 -5.39
N GLY A 72 0.17 -2.21 -6.47
CA GLY A 72 -1.22 -2.70 -6.40
C GLY A 72 -2.30 -1.65 -6.12
N ALA A 73 -2.05 -0.38 -6.45
CA ALA A 73 -2.91 0.77 -6.12
C ALA A 73 -4.33 0.81 -6.74
N GLY A 74 -4.82 -0.27 -7.35
CA GLY A 74 -6.12 -0.28 -8.05
C GLY A 74 -6.17 0.70 -9.22
N THR A 75 -6.92 1.81 -9.09
CA THR A 75 -7.15 2.84 -10.13
C THR A 75 -5.91 3.61 -10.62
N GLY A 76 -4.70 3.35 -10.10
CA GLY A 76 -3.47 3.90 -10.68
C GLY A 76 -3.25 5.40 -10.47
N VAL A 77 -3.91 6.02 -9.47
CA VAL A 77 -3.64 7.39 -9.02
C VAL A 77 -2.15 7.64 -8.74
N VAL A 78 -1.43 6.57 -8.37
CA VAL A 78 0.00 6.49 -8.10
C VAL A 78 0.87 6.82 -9.32
N GLY A 79 0.43 6.47 -10.54
CA GLY A 79 1.10 6.86 -11.79
C GLY A 79 0.70 8.25 -12.29
N LEU A 80 -0.49 8.75 -11.90
CA LEU A 80 -1.00 10.06 -12.30
C LEU A 80 -0.44 11.21 -11.45
N MET A 81 -0.17 10.99 -10.16
CA MET A 81 0.53 11.97 -9.33
C MET A 81 2.01 12.12 -9.76
N ALA A 82 2.69 11.03 -10.11
CA ALA A 82 4.04 11.05 -10.68
C ALA A 82 4.13 11.92 -11.97
N ALA A 83 3.07 11.94 -12.78
CA ALA A 83 2.96 12.71 -14.03
C ALA A 83 2.62 14.21 -13.85
N THR A 84 2.12 14.64 -12.68
CA THR A 84 1.79 16.07 -12.42
C THR A 84 2.92 16.87 -11.77
N LEU A 85 3.98 16.18 -11.31
CA LEU A 85 5.13 16.77 -10.62
C LEU A 85 6.45 16.64 -11.41
N GLY A 86 6.39 16.24 -12.69
CA GLY A 86 7.55 16.16 -13.58
C GLY A 86 8.42 14.91 -13.43
N GLY A 87 7.82 13.75 -13.10
CA GLY A 87 8.57 12.49 -13.02
C GLY A 87 9.12 12.05 -14.39
N GLU A 88 10.45 12.00 -14.51
CA GLU A 88 11.16 11.45 -15.66
C GLU A 88 11.52 9.97 -15.44
N ASP A 89 11.33 9.18 -16.50
CA ASP A 89 11.89 7.86 -16.84
C ASP A 89 12.27 6.86 -15.71
N VAL A 90 11.61 5.71 -15.69
CA VAL A 90 11.83 4.56 -14.77
C VAL A 90 12.96 3.62 -15.21
N SER A 91 13.93 4.10 -15.98
CA SER A 91 14.93 3.24 -16.61
C SER A 91 16.04 2.74 -15.67
N GLU A 92 16.22 3.29 -14.46
CA GLU A 92 17.05 2.70 -13.40
C GLU A 92 16.44 3.04 -12.03
N PHE A 93 15.82 2.09 -11.31
CA PHE A 93 15.35 2.26 -9.91
C PHE A 93 16.54 2.35 -8.92
N PHE A 94 17.50 3.22 -9.24
CA PHE A 94 18.70 3.48 -8.48
C PHE A 94 18.74 4.97 -8.08
N PRO A 95 18.96 5.25 -6.78
CA PRO A 95 19.00 4.28 -5.69
C PRO A 95 17.63 3.64 -5.45
N PRO A 96 17.58 2.40 -4.92
CA PRO A 96 16.33 1.77 -4.53
C PRO A 96 15.47 2.68 -3.62
N PRO A 97 14.13 2.62 -3.72
CA PRO A 97 13.26 3.41 -2.86
C PRO A 97 13.49 3.12 -1.39
N HIS A 98 13.28 4.14 -0.56
CA HIS A 98 13.32 3.97 0.90
C HIS A 98 12.15 3.12 1.39
N TYR A 99 10.97 3.32 0.80
CA TYR A 99 9.76 2.58 1.14
C TYR A 99 9.07 1.99 -0.07
N ILE A 100 8.54 0.78 0.08
CA ILE A 100 7.55 0.20 -0.84
C ILE A 100 6.28 -0.04 -0.02
N LEU A 101 5.16 0.50 -0.47
CA LEU A 101 3.86 0.34 0.17
C LEU A 101 3.00 -0.65 -0.62
N MET A 102 2.30 -1.52 0.09
CA MET A 102 1.37 -2.48 -0.48
C MET A 102 0.10 -2.51 0.37
N ALA A 103 -1.06 -2.33 -0.26
CA ALA A 103 -2.36 -2.51 0.36
C ALA A 103 -3.18 -3.52 -0.44
N ASP A 104 -3.66 -4.57 0.23
CA ASP A 104 -4.51 -5.64 -0.31
C ASP A 104 -4.03 -6.25 -1.65
N CYS A 105 -2.73 -6.46 -1.80
CA CYS A 105 -2.13 -6.98 -3.04
C CYS A 105 -2.12 -8.53 -3.14
N ILE A 106 -2.57 -9.23 -2.08
CA ILE A 106 -2.40 -10.68 -1.89
C ILE A 106 -3.75 -11.39 -2.04
N TYR A 107 -4.31 -11.41 -3.25
CA TYR A 107 -5.64 -12.00 -3.50
C TYR A 107 -5.74 -12.82 -4.79
N TYR A 108 -4.76 -12.71 -5.70
CA TYR A 108 -4.78 -13.41 -6.99
C TYR A 108 -3.59 -14.37 -7.13
N GLU A 109 -3.85 -15.66 -7.30
CA GLU A 109 -2.79 -16.69 -7.32
C GLU A 109 -1.71 -16.42 -8.36
N LYS A 110 -2.10 -15.98 -9.56
CA LYS A 110 -1.14 -15.75 -10.65
C LYS A 110 -0.30 -14.48 -10.45
N SER A 111 -0.69 -13.55 -9.57
CA SER A 111 0.10 -12.33 -9.31
C SER A 111 1.21 -12.58 -8.30
N ILE A 112 1.16 -13.65 -7.51
CA ILE A 112 2.09 -13.85 -6.39
C ILE A 112 3.54 -13.96 -6.84
N VAL A 113 3.84 -14.75 -7.88
CA VAL A 113 5.21 -14.88 -8.38
C VAL A 113 5.72 -13.54 -8.96
N PRO A 114 5.02 -12.87 -9.90
CA PRO A 114 5.41 -11.54 -10.39
C PRO A 114 5.57 -10.48 -9.28
N LEU A 115 4.72 -10.52 -8.25
CA LEU A 115 4.76 -9.58 -7.14
C LEU A 115 6.06 -9.73 -6.34
N VAL A 116 6.43 -10.96 -5.97
CA VAL A 116 7.68 -11.23 -5.23
C VAL A 116 8.90 -10.89 -6.08
N GLU A 117 8.89 -11.15 -7.40
CA GLU A 117 9.96 -10.74 -8.30
C GLU A 117 10.09 -9.21 -8.40
N SER A 118 8.96 -8.50 -8.43
CA SER A 118 8.95 -7.03 -8.42
C SER A 118 9.54 -6.48 -7.13
N LEU A 119 9.20 -7.06 -5.97
CA LEU A 119 9.79 -6.68 -4.69
C LEU A 119 11.31 -6.90 -4.70
N LYS A 120 11.80 -8.03 -5.23
CA LYS A 120 13.25 -8.33 -5.32
C LYS A 120 14.01 -7.33 -6.20
N LEU A 121 13.38 -6.90 -7.29
CA LEU A 121 13.95 -5.94 -8.25
C LEU A 121 13.99 -4.53 -7.66
N LEU A 122 12.93 -4.11 -6.98
CA LEU A 122 12.79 -2.76 -6.44
C LEU A 122 13.49 -2.57 -5.09
N SER A 123 13.62 -3.61 -4.27
CA SER A 123 14.18 -3.46 -2.92
C SER A 123 15.71 -3.51 -2.89
N GLY A 124 16.32 -2.52 -2.23
CA GLY A 124 17.71 -2.54 -1.79
C GLY A 124 17.87 -2.95 -0.31
N PRO A 125 19.10 -2.96 0.23
CA PRO A 125 19.37 -3.31 1.63
C PRO A 125 18.64 -2.41 2.64
N GLU A 126 18.47 -1.13 2.32
CA GLU A 126 17.83 -0.14 3.19
C GLU A 126 16.32 -0.01 2.98
N THR A 127 15.78 -0.62 1.91
CA THR A 127 14.36 -0.52 1.58
C THR A 127 13.51 -1.19 2.66
N CYS A 128 12.53 -0.45 3.17
CA CYS A 128 11.50 -0.93 4.08
C CYS A 128 10.19 -1.14 3.31
N ILE A 129 9.77 -2.39 3.14
CA ILE A 129 8.48 -2.68 2.52
C ILE A 129 7.43 -2.73 3.63
N ILE A 130 6.35 -1.95 3.53
CA ILE A 130 5.20 -1.98 4.43
C ILE A 130 4.03 -2.60 3.67
N CYS A 131 3.61 -3.78 4.10
CA CYS A 131 2.54 -4.54 3.47
C CYS A 131 1.36 -4.66 4.41
N CYS A 132 0.21 -4.10 4.02
CA CYS A 132 -1.05 -4.28 4.72
C CYS A 132 -2.00 -5.13 3.86
N TYR A 133 -2.60 -6.16 4.45
CA TYR A 133 -3.55 -7.02 3.74
C TYR A 133 -4.63 -7.53 4.70
N GLU A 134 -5.79 -7.83 4.13
CA GLU A 134 -6.88 -8.50 4.84
C GLU A 134 -6.73 -10.01 4.70
N GLN A 135 -6.69 -10.74 5.81
CA GLN A 135 -6.69 -12.19 5.82
C GLN A 135 -8.08 -12.71 5.42
N ARG A 136 -8.13 -13.53 4.36
CA ARG A 136 -9.37 -14.07 3.81
C ARG A 136 -9.36 -15.60 3.87
N THR A 137 -10.36 -16.16 4.54
CA THR A 137 -10.45 -17.61 4.78
C THR A 137 -11.21 -18.38 3.69
N GLU A 138 -11.88 -17.67 2.78
CA GLU A 138 -12.74 -18.28 1.76
C GLU A 138 -12.01 -18.56 0.42
N GLY A 139 -12.49 -19.58 -0.29
CA GLY A 139 -12.09 -19.88 -1.66
C GLY A 139 -10.60 -20.22 -1.81
N VAL A 140 -9.92 -19.54 -2.74
CA VAL A 140 -8.50 -19.76 -3.03
C VAL A 140 -7.57 -18.92 -2.14
N ASN A 141 -8.09 -17.92 -1.42
CA ASN A 141 -7.27 -16.94 -0.69
C ASN A 141 -6.30 -17.56 0.33
N PRO A 142 -6.67 -18.57 1.14
CA PRO A 142 -5.71 -19.19 2.05
C PRO A 142 -4.51 -19.83 1.35
N LYS A 143 -4.69 -20.30 0.11
CA LYS A 143 -3.60 -20.86 -0.71
C LYS A 143 -2.73 -19.75 -1.29
N VAL A 144 -3.35 -18.66 -1.74
CA VAL A 144 -2.67 -17.47 -2.28
C VAL A 144 -1.77 -16.84 -1.21
N GLU A 145 -2.32 -16.60 -0.01
CA GLU A 145 -1.60 -16.07 1.15
C GLU A 145 -0.41 -16.95 1.52
N ARG A 146 -0.65 -18.26 1.70
CA ARG A 146 0.41 -19.24 1.99
C ARG A 146 1.51 -19.21 0.94
N ARG A 147 1.13 -19.22 -0.35
CA ARG A 147 2.08 -19.21 -1.47
C ARG A 147 2.93 -17.94 -1.46
N PHE A 148 2.33 -16.78 -1.14
CA PHE A 148 3.05 -15.52 -1.00
C PHE A 148 4.11 -15.61 0.10
N PHE A 149 3.74 -16.00 1.31
CA PHE A 149 4.70 -16.11 2.42
C PHE A 149 5.79 -17.17 2.18
N GLU A 150 5.45 -18.27 1.50
CA GLU A 150 6.42 -19.30 1.11
C GLU A 150 7.50 -18.80 0.13
N LEU A 151 7.13 -17.88 -0.77
CA LEU A 151 8.07 -17.26 -1.72
C LEU A 151 8.81 -16.10 -1.07
N LEU A 152 8.09 -15.26 -0.31
CA LEU A 152 8.64 -14.09 0.38
C LEU A 152 9.78 -14.48 1.31
N LYS A 153 9.59 -15.53 2.14
CA LYS A 153 10.58 -15.98 3.12
C LYS A 153 11.91 -16.46 2.51
N GLN A 154 11.96 -16.71 1.20
CA GLN A 154 13.20 -17.13 0.52
C GLN A 154 14.19 -15.97 0.40
N HIS A 155 13.70 -14.73 0.33
CA HIS A 155 14.51 -13.55 0.06
C HIS A 155 14.35 -12.44 1.09
N PHE A 156 13.30 -12.47 1.90
CA PHE A 156 12.94 -11.42 2.84
C PHE A 156 12.72 -11.97 4.25
N SER A 157 12.99 -11.15 5.25
CA SER A 157 12.43 -11.26 6.60
C SER A 157 11.16 -10.43 6.67
N CYS A 158 10.19 -10.90 7.45
CA CYS A 158 8.95 -10.18 7.71
C CYS A 158 8.65 -10.20 9.21
N GLU A 159 8.22 -9.07 9.73
CA GLU A 159 7.74 -8.89 11.10
C GLU A 159 6.32 -8.32 11.03
N GLU A 160 5.40 -8.94 11.77
CA GLU A 160 4.05 -8.44 11.91
C GLU A 160 3.99 -7.35 12.97
N ILE A 161 3.28 -6.27 12.66
CA ILE A 161 3.12 -5.14 13.57
C ILE A 161 1.97 -5.43 14.55
N PRO A 162 2.26 -5.47 15.86
CA PRO A 162 1.25 -5.65 16.89
C PRO A 162 0.12 -4.62 16.81
N SER A 163 -1.09 -5.02 17.18
CA SER A 163 -2.29 -4.17 17.11
C SER A 163 -2.20 -2.90 17.95
N ASP A 164 -1.46 -2.91 19.08
CA ASP A 164 -1.25 -1.74 19.94
C ASP A 164 -0.35 -0.66 19.30
N LYS A 165 0.34 -1.00 18.21
CA LYS A 165 1.09 -0.04 17.38
C LYS A 165 0.32 0.44 16.15
N GLN A 166 -0.87 -0.08 15.93
CA GLN A 166 -1.76 0.35 14.85
C GLN A 166 -2.64 1.52 15.32
N ASP A 167 -3.42 2.09 14.40
CA ASP A 167 -4.41 3.09 14.76
C ASP A 167 -5.51 2.45 15.65
N PRO A 168 -5.86 3.05 16.80
CA PRO A 168 -6.80 2.46 17.75
C PRO A 168 -8.24 2.39 17.23
N GLU A 169 -8.61 3.22 16.25
CA GLU A 169 -9.94 3.22 15.62
C GLU A 169 -9.90 2.49 14.27
N PHE A 170 -8.82 2.65 13.51
CA PHE A 170 -8.68 2.08 12.17
C PHE A 170 -7.74 0.88 12.16
N SER A 171 -8.16 -0.20 12.84
CA SER A 171 -7.52 -1.51 12.85
C SER A 171 -8.55 -2.64 12.92
N SER A 172 -8.15 -3.86 12.57
CA SER A 172 -9.01 -5.06 12.58
C SER A 172 -8.19 -6.31 12.90
N PRO A 173 -8.75 -7.30 13.62
CA PRO A 173 -8.06 -8.57 13.86
C PRO A 173 -7.76 -9.35 12.56
N ASP A 174 -8.52 -9.09 11.50
CA ASP A 174 -8.36 -9.74 10.20
C ASP A 174 -7.50 -8.91 9.22
N ILE A 175 -7.01 -7.73 9.63
CA ILE A 175 -6.13 -6.88 8.80
C ILE A 175 -4.76 -6.79 9.44
N HIS A 176 -3.76 -7.27 8.72
CA HIS A 176 -2.39 -7.38 9.20
C HIS A 176 -1.51 -6.33 8.54
N ILE A 177 -0.57 -5.76 9.30
CA ILE A 177 0.50 -4.89 8.79
C ILE A 177 1.83 -5.60 9.01
N LEU A 178 2.63 -5.68 7.96
CA LEU A 178 3.94 -6.32 7.97
C LEU A 178 5.03 -5.33 7.60
N HIS A 179 6.12 -5.32 8.36
CA HIS A 179 7.38 -4.75 7.93
C HIS A 179 8.23 -5.86 7.31
N ILE A 180 8.59 -5.69 6.03
CA ILE A 180 9.33 -6.66 5.23
C ILE A 180 10.67 -6.03 4.83
N ARG A 181 11.76 -6.76 5.02
CA ARG A 181 13.13 -6.34 4.65
C ARG A 181 13.86 -7.43 3.90
N ARG A 182 14.71 -7.04 2.96
CA ARG A 182 15.54 -7.98 2.21
C ARG A 182 16.53 -8.66 3.16
N LYS A 183 16.69 -9.98 3.04
CA LYS A 183 17.76 -10.69 3.74
C LYS A 183 19.10 -10.30 3.13
N VAL A 184 20.07 -10.03 4.00
CA VAL A 184 21.47 -9.77 3.65
C VAL A 184 22.23 -11.09 3.70
#